data_AF-A0A0F8Z0Y1-F1
#
_entry.id   AF-A0A0F8Z0Y1-F1
#
_cell.length_a   1.000
_cell.length_b   1.000
_cell.length_c   1.000
_cell.angle_alpha   90.00
_cell.angle_beta   90.00
_cell.angle_gamma   90.00
#
_symmetry.space_group_name_H-M   'P 1'
#
loop_
_entity.id
_entity.type
_entity.pdbx_description
1 polymer ?
#
loop_
_entity_poly.entity_id
_entity_poly.type
_entity_poly.pdbx_seq_one_letter_code
_entity_poly.pdbx_strand_id
1 'polypeptide(L)'
;MPDKGLGMSASNKGQVKTRRVFYIPGYDPIHPRRYRELYRKEGAAQAKISGYEIGLKPKAGKGNYGWRVDAEIDGRQVTSQVEVLVWSDIVRESMSNSIPATYWELLRTAWVYIGSGALWRLMRLRKGPVIAALYPVGMLILQALLALAVTVLTYRGLGVMTDHWAARLAFTGMGVGLGIALLRWFKKKDGKFFAYYLMHD
;
A
#
# COMPACT_ATOMS: atom_id res chain seq x y z
N MET A 1 -19.58 31.85 60.59
CA MET A 1 -20.61 31.26 59.70
C MET A 1 -19.89 30.43 58.65
N PRO A 2 -20.18 29.12 58.49
CA PRO A 2 -19.54 28.28 57.49
C PRO A 2 -20.28 28.40 56.15
N ASP A 3 -19.54 28.66 55.07
CA ASP A 3 -20.10 28.68 53.72
C ASP A 3 -20.25 27.23 53.24
N LYS A 4 -21.51 26.83 53.01
CA LYS A 4 -21.92 25.48 52.61
C LYS A 4 -21.76 25.34 51.11
N GLY A 5 -21.25 24.19 50.70
CA GLY A 5 -20.88 23.86 49.34
C GLY A 5 -21.92 24.15 48.26
N LEU A 6 -21.40 24.56 47.11
CA LEU A 6 -21.98 24.30 45.81
C LEU A 6 -21.09 23.27 45.12
N GLY A 7 -21.36 22.00 45.41
CA GLY A 7 -20.91 20.90 44.56
C GLY A 7 -21.55 21.06 43.19
N MET A 8 -20.82 21.61 42.23
CA MET A 8 -21.21 21.56 40.83
C MET A 8 -21.11 20.12 40.34
N SER A 9 -22.19 19.37 40.51
CA SER A 9 -22.48 18.18 39.72
C SER A 9 -22.74 18.62 38.28
N ALA A 10 -21.66 18.91 37.55
CA ALA A 10 -21.72 19.06 36.11
C ALA A 10 -22.29 17.75 35.53
N SER A 11 -23.53 17.88 35.05
CA SER A 11 -24.32 16.86 34.37
C SER A 11 -23.45 15.92 33.53
N ASN A 12 -23.34 14.66 33.97
CA ASN A 12 -22.64 13.55 33.30
C ASN A 12 -23.36 13.08 32.01
N LYS A 13 -24.26 13.89 31.45
CA LYS A 13 -25.05 13.59 30.25
C LYS A 13 -24.21 13.89 29.01
N GLY A 14 -23.44 12.89 28.57
CA GLY A 14 -22.71 12.93 27.30
C GLY A 14 -21.32 12.31 27.32
N GLN A 15 -20.83 11.86 28.49
CA GLN A 15 -19.49 11.28 28.56
C GLN A 15 -19.46 9.87 27.95
N VAL A 16 -18.88 9.76 26.76
CA VAL A 16 -18.75 8.49 26.02
C VAL A 16 -17.68 7.61 26.67
N LYS A 17 -18.11 6.61 27.44
CA LYS A 17 -17.23 5.59 28.07
C LYS A 17 -17.01 4.36 27.21
N THR A 18 -17.89 4.13 26.25
CA THR A 18 -17.86 2.96 25.37
C THR A 18 -18.01 3.38 23.91
N ARG A 19 -17.14 2.86 23.03
CA ARG A 19 -17.14 3.18 21.60
C ARG A 19 -17.18 1.91 20.76
N ARG A 20 -17.88 1.98 19.63
CA ARG A 20 -17.83 0.99 18.55
C ARG A 20 -17.19 1.68 17.35
N VAL A 21 -16.10 1.12 16.85
CA VAL A 21 -15.34 1.67 15.73
C VAL A 21 -15.36 0.63 14.62
N PHE A 22 -15.93 1.02 13.48
CA PHE A 22 -15.90 0.21 12.27
C PHE A 22 -14.89 0.82 11.32
N TYR A 23 -13.83 0.08 11.01
CA TYR A 23 -12.82 0.48 10.04
C TYR A 23 -13.11 -0.22 8.72
N ILE A 24 -13.40 0.56 7.69
CA ILE A 24 -13.56 0.09 6.31
C ILE A 24 -12.26 0.47 5.60
N PRO A 25 -11.37 -0.49 5.28
CA PRO A 25 -10.16 -0.20 4.53
C PRO A 25 -10.48 0.41 3.17
N GLY A 26 -9.57 1.23 2.64
CA GLY A 26 -9.64 1.71 1.26
C GLY A 26 -9.34 0.60 0.25
N TYR A 27 -8.84 0.99 -0.92
CA TYR A 27 -8.43 0.06 -1.99
C TYR A 27 -7.09 -0.62 -1.66
N ASP A 28 -7.05 -1.32 -0.53
CA ASP A 28 -5.83 -1.93 0.01
C ASP A 28 -6.04 -3.43 0.31
N PRO A 29 -5.28 -4.33 -0.34
CA PRO A 29 -5.38 -5.78 -0.15
C PRO A 29 -4.74 -6.27 1.17
N ILE A 30 -4.36 -5.37 2.08
CA ILE A 30 -3.74 -5.70 3.37
C ILE A 30 -4.68 -6.52 4.29
N HIS A 31 -4.11 -7.57 4.87
CA HIS A 31 -4.81 -8.41 5.83
C HIS A 31 -5.09 -7.66 7.16
N PRO A 32 -6.29 -7.85 7.78
CA PRO A 32 -6.72 -7.12 8.99
C PRO A 32 -5.76 -7.14 10.18
N ARG A 33 -5.01 -8.24 10.31
CA ARG A 33 -3.96 -8.40 11.34
C ARG A 33 -2.90 -7.29 11.27
N ARG A 34 -2.56 -6.79 10.08
CA ARG A 34 -1.57 -5.71 9.93
C ARG A 34 -2.07 -4.40 10.54
N TYR A 35 -3.36 -4.08 10.39
CA TYR A 35 -3.96 -2.90 11.05
C TYR A 35 -3.89 -3.00 12.56
N ARG A 36 -4.11 -4.19 13.14
CA ARG A 36 -3.97 -4.42 14.58
C ARG A 36 -2.53 -4.21 15.06
N GLU A 37 -1.55 -4.74 14.34
CA GLU A 37 -0.14 -4.58 14.72
C GLU A 37 0.33 -3.12 14.58
N LEU A 38 -0.11 -2.42 13.54
CA LEU A 38 0.10 -0.97 13.40
C LEU A 38 -0.52 -0.22 14.58
N TYR A 39 -1.78 -0.50 14.90
CA TYR A 39 -2.45 0.14 16.04
C TYR A 39 -1.72 -0.15 17.35
N ARG A 40 -1.29 -1.39 17.59
CA ARG A 40 -0.55 -1.78 18.80
C ARG A 40 0.76 -1.01 18.94
N LYS A 41 1.55 -0.95 17.87
CA LYS A 41 2.87 -0.32 17.88
C LYS A 41 2.78 1.20 17.88
N GLU A 42 2.08 1.76 16.90
CA GLU A 42 2.00 3.21 16.68
C GLU A 42 1.07 3.88 17.72
N GLY A 43 0.03 3.17 18.19
CA GLY A 43 -0.82 3.65 19.28
C GLY A 43 -0.09 3.78 20.61
N ALA A 44 0.82 2.84 20.92
CA ALA A 44 1.69 2.94 22.10
C ALA A 44 2.71 4.08 21.97
N ALA A 45 3.25 4.29 20.76
CA ALA A 45 4.14 5.42 20.49
C ALA A 45 3.42 6.76 20.67
N GLN A 46 2.20 6.89 20.15
CA GLN A 46 1.37 8.08 20.33
C GLN A 46 1.02 8.31 21.81
N ALA A 47 0.68 7.26 22.55
CA ALA A 47 0.38 7.32 23.98
C ALA A 47 1.54 7.92 24.78
N LYS A 48 2.78 7.51 24.47
CA LYS A 48 4.00 8.06 25.07
C LYS A 48 4.20 9.55 24.79
N ILE A 49 3.82 10.02 23.59
CA ILE A 49 3.94 11.43 23.20
C ILE A 49 2.85 12.27 23.87
N SER A 50 1.63 11.77 23.92
CA SER A 50 0.46 12.51 24.40
C SER A 50 0.18 12.36 25.89
N GLY A 51 0.85 11.45 26.60
CA GLY A 51 0.73 11.30 28.05
C GLY A 51 -0.54 10.56 28.50
N TYR A 52 -0.99 9.58 27.73
CA TYR A 52 -2.13 8.72 28.09
C TYR A 52 -1.75 7.24 28.13
N GLU A 53 -2.61 6.39 28.70
CA GLU A 53 -2.41 4.94 28.71
C GLU A 53 -3.31 4.25 27.70
N ILE A 54 -2.80 3.20 27.04
CA ILE A 54 -3.56 2.42 26.07
C ILE A 54 -3.14 0.94 26.09
N GLY A 55 -4.13 0.07 26.15
CA GLY A 55 -3.98 -1.39 26.15
C GLY A 55 -4.84 -2.03 25.06
N LEU A 56 -4.29 -3.05 24.40
CA LEU A 56 -4.99 -3.83 23.38
C LEU A 56 -5.25 -5.26 23.84
N LYS A 57 -6.48 -5.72 23.63
CA LYS A 57 -6.89 -7.12 23.83
C LYS A 57 -7.51 -7.66 22.54
N PRO A 58 -7.35 -8.96 22.24
CA PRO A 58 -8.12 -9.59 21.17
C PRO A 58 -9.63 -9.34 21.34
N LYS A 59 -10.37 -9.22 20.23
CA LYS A 59 -11.83 -9.18 20.30
C LYS A 59 -12.34 -10.49 20.90
N ALA A 60 -13.28 -10.39 21.83
CA ALA A 60 -13.99 -11.54 22.37
C ALA A 60 -15.24 -11.83 21.50
N GLY A 61 -15.47 -13.10 21.18
CA GLY A 61 -16.66 -13.56 20.42
C GLY A 61 -16.39 -13.86 18.94
N LYS A 62 -17.43 -14.35 18.26
CA LYS A 62 -17.43 -14.67 16.82
C LYS A 62 -17.73 -13.41 15.98
N GLY A 63 -17.33 -13.40 14.71
CA GLY A 63 -17.63 -12.34 13.74
C GLY A 63 -16.37 -11.71 13.13
N ASN A 64 -16.51 -10.49 12.61
CA ASN A 64 -15.44 -9.78 11.91
C ASN A 64 -14.17 -9.63 12.77
N TYR A 65 -13.01 -9.66 12.09
CA TYR A 65 -11.71 -9.47 12.74
C TYR A 65 -11.67 -8.11 13.44
N GLY A 66 -11.14 -8.08 14.66
CA GLY A 66 -11.14 -6.87 15.46
C GLY A 66 -10.37 -7.01 16.75
N TRP A 67 -10.34 -5.94 17.54
CA TRP A 67 -9.70 -5.90 18.85
C TRP A 67 -10.43 -4.93 19.77
N ARG A 68 -10.26 -5.13 21.08
CA ARG A 68 -10.67 -4.18 22.11
C ARG A 68 -9.49 -3.30 22.47
N VAL A 69 -9.77 -2.02 22.65
CA VAL A 69 -8.83 -1.02 23.15
C VAL A 69 -9.39 -0.51 24.47
N ASP A 70 -8.60 -0.60 25.53
CA ASP A 70 -8.88 0.02 26.82
C ASP A 70 -7.87 1.17 26.97
N ALA A 71 -8.33 2.38 27.26
CA ALA A 71 -7.46 3.55 27.37
C ALA A 71 -7.86 4.44 28.54
N GLU A 72 -6.87 5.04 29.20
CA GLU A 72 -7.06 6.10 30.17
C GLU A 72 -6.50 7.40 29.60
N ILE A 73 -7.39 8.35 29.30
CA ILE A 73 -7.06 9.64 28.71
C ILE A 73 -7.69 10.71 29.61
N ASP A 74 -6.89 11.67 30.08
CA ASP A 74 -7.33 12.73 30.99
C ASP A 74 -8.06 12.20 32.26
N GLY A 75 -7.52 11.13 32.86
CA GLY A 75 -8.09 10.47 34.05
C GLY A 75 -9.42 9.76 33.79
N ARG A 76 -9.75 9.49 32.52
CA ARG A 76 -11.03 8.87 32.12
C ARG A 76 -10.78 7.57 31.39
N GLN A 77 -11.36 6.52 31.94
CA GLN A 77 -11.36 5.19 31.35
C GLN A 77 -12.36 5.10 30.20
N VAL A 78 -11.87 4.69 29.03
CA VAL A 78 -12.69 4.46 27.84
C VAL A 78 -12.36 3.11 27.20
N THR A 79 -13.41 2.36 26.88
CA THR A 79 -13.30 1.09 26.15
C THR A 79 -13.83 1.27 24.74
N SER A 80 -13.01 0.93 23.74
CA SER A 80 -13.39 0.92 22.33
C SER A 80 -13.33 -0.49 21.76
N GLN A 81 -14.32 -0.86 20.96
CA GLN A 81 -14.32 -2.10 20.19
C GLN A 81 -14.13 -1.76 18.72
N VAL A 82 -12.99 -2.18 18.18
CA VAL A 82 -12.61 -1.95 16.79
C VAL A 82 -12.93 -3.20 15.98
N GLU A 83 -13.67 -3.02 14.88
CA GLU A 83 -14.00 -4.07 13.92
C GLU A 83 -13.54 -3.64 12.53
N VAL A 84 -12.81 -4.52 11.84
CA VAL A 84 -12.40 -4.27 10.46
C VAL A 84 -13.42 -4.92 9.54
N LEU A 85 -14.06 -4.10 8.71
CA LEU A 85 -14.99 -4.53 7.67
C LEU A 85 -14.17 -4.82 6.41
N VAL A 86 -13.80 -6.09 6.26
CA VAL A 86 -12.86 -6.54 5.23
C VAL A 86 -13.59 -6.72 3.91
N TRP A 87 -12.99 -6.21 2.84
CA TRP A 87 -13.38 -6.47 1.45
C TRP A 87 -12.13 -6.68 0.57
N SER A 88 -11.02 -7.07 1.23
CA SER A 88 -9.70 -7.21 0.60
C SER A 88 -9.64 -8.34 -0.43
N ASP A 89 -10.57 -9.30 -0.36
CA ASP A 89 -10.77 -10.34 -1.37
C ASP A 89 -11.14 -9.72 -2.73
N ILE A 90 -12.14 -8.84 -2.75
CA ILE A 90 -12.56 -8.12 -3.96
C ILE A 90 -11.41 -7.24 -4.48
N VAL A 91 -10.77 -6.49 -3.60
CA VAL A 91 -9.63 -5.62 -3.97
C VAL A 91 -8.46 -6.43 -4.53
N ARG A 92 -8.14 -7.59 -3.95
CA ARG A 92 -7.05 -8.46 -4.45
C ARG A 92 -7.34 -8.98 -5.84
N GLU A 93 -8.59 -9.34 -6.10
CA GLU A 93 -9.01 -9.80 -7.42
C GLU A 93 -8.86 -8.69 -8.46
N SER A 94 -9.29 -7.46 -8.14
CA SER A 94 -9.19 -6.31 -9.04
C SER A 94 -7.74 -5.82 -9.24
N MET A 95 -6.84 -6.01 -8.27
CA MET A 95 -5.41 -5.66 -8.41
C MET A 95 -4.58 -6.71 -9.18
N SER A 96 -5.17 -7.84 -9.60
CA SER A 96 -4.42 -8.96 -10.18
C SER A 96 -4.08 -8.80 -11.67
N ASN A 97 -3.45 -7.69 -12.05
CA ASN A 97 -3.18 -7.41 -13.46
C ASN A 97 -1.97 -8.15 -14.03
N SER A 98 -2.05 -8.52 -15.30
CA SER A 98 -0.96 -9.14 -16.06
C SER A 98 0.14 -8.11 -16.38
N ILE A 99 1.37 -8.56 -16.67
CA ILE A 99 2.48 -7.65 -17.02
C ILE A 99 2.09 -6.73 -18.20
N PRO A 100 1.52 -7.24 -19.31
CA PRO A 100 1.08 -6.36 -20.40
C PRO A 100 0.00 -5.35 -19.98
N ALA A 101 -0.96 -5.76 -19.15
CA ALA A 101 -2.01 -4.87 -18.66
C ALA A 101 -1.42 -3.71 -17.84
N THR A 102 -0.45 -3.97 -16.96
CA THR A 102 0.22 -2.92 -16.18
C THR A 102 1.00 -1.93 -17.06
N TYR A 103 1.69 -2.40 -18.10
CA TYR A 103 2.37 -1.49 -19.04
C TYR A 103 1.38 -0.70 -19.88
N TRP A 104 0.26 -1.30 -20.28
CA TRP A 104 -0.81 -0.59 -20.98
C TRP A 104 -1.42 0.51 -20.10
N GLU A 105 -1.67 0.21 -18.83
CA GLU A 105 -2.14 1.19 -17.85
C GLU A 105 -1.14 2.32 -17.64
N LEU A 106 0.16 2.01 -17.54
CA LEU A 106 1.22 3.02 -17.47
C LEU A 106 1.16 3.97 -18.67
N LEU A 107 1.06 3.42 -19.89
CA LEU A 107 0.98 4.24 -21.11
C LEU A 107 -0.29 5.10 -21.14
N ARG A 108 -1.44 4.52 -20.79
CA ARG A 108 -2.72 5.22 -20.73
C ARG A 108 -2.68 6.36 -19.70
N THR A 109 -2.18 6.09 -18.50
CA THR A 109 -2.07 7.08 -17.42
C THR A 109 -1.11 8.19 -17.81
N ALA A 110 0.05 7.86 -18.38
CA ALA A 110 1.00 8.85 -18.89
C ALA A 110 0.36 9.72 -19.97
N TRP A 111 -0.35 9.13 -20.94
CA TRP A 111 -1.05 9.85 -22.00
C TRP A 111 -2.08 10.84 -21.44
N VAL A 112 -2.95 10.38 -20.53
CA VAL A 112 -3.98 11.22 -19.90
C VAL A 112 -3.34 12.36 -19.11
N TYR A 113 -2.28 12.10 -18.35
CA TYR A 113 -1.64 13.10 -17.49
C TYR A 113 -0.86 14.14 -18.30
N ILE A 114 -0.20 13.72 -19.37
CA ILE A 114 0.52 14.63 -20.29
C ILE A 114 -0.50 15.45 -21.07
N GLY A 115 -1.49 14.80 -21.70
CA GLY A 115 -2.51 15.45 -22.53
C GLY A 115 -3.39 16.45 -21.76
N SER A 116 -3.68 16.18 -20.48
CA SER A 116 -4.43 17.09 -19.61
C SER A 116 -3.57 18.14 -18.88
N GLY A 117 -2.24 18.07 -19.01
CA GLY A 117 -1.31 18.88 -18.23
C GLY A 117 -1.34 18.60 -16.72
N ALA A 118 -2.00 17.52 -16.27
CA ALA A 118 -1.99 17.10 -14.86
C ALA A 118 -0.58 16.72 -14.39
N LEU A 119 0.26 16.17 -15.26
CA LEU A 119 1.65 15.84 -14.95
C LEU A 119 2.43 17.07 -14.46
N TRP A 120 2.29 18.20 -15.15
CA TRP A 120 2.99 19.44 -14.78
C TRP A 120 2.49 20.02 -13.45
N ARG A 121 1.20 19.86 -13.16
CA ARG A 121 0.62 20.25 -11.87
C ARG A 121 1.10 19.34 -10.74
N LEU A 122 1.19 18.03 -10.99
CA LEU A 122 1.76 17.05 -10.07
C LEU A 122 3.19 17.43 -9.69
N MET A 123 4.03 17.76 -10.67
CA MET A 123 5.43 18.16 -10.44
C MET A 123 5.61 19.40 -9.55
N ARG A 124 4.57 20.22 -9.36
CA ARG A 124 4.59 21.39 -8.48
C ARG A 124 4.24 21.07 -7.02
N LEU A 125 3.82 19.83 -6.72
CA LEU A 125 3.53 19.41 -5.35
C LEU A 125 4.81 19.22 -4.52
N ARG A 126 4.63 19.02 -3.21
CA ARG A 126 5.74 18.67 -2.31
C ARG A 126 6.42 17.39 -2.79
N LYS A 127 7.74 17.29 -2.53
CA LYS A 127 8.58 16.17 -3.01
C LYS A 127 8.03 14.78 -2.66
N GLY A 128 7.45 14.60 -1.47
CA GLY A 128 6.93 13.31 -1.00
C GLY A 128 5.87 12.71 -1.94
N PRO A 129 4.71 13.39 -2.12
CA PRO A 129 3.68 12.94 -3.06
C PRO A 129 4.16 12.72 -4.49
N VAL A 130 5.05 13.59 -4.99
CA VAL A 130 5.61 13.46 -6.35
C VAL A 130 6.43 12.18 -6.49
N ILE A 131 7.31 11.90 -5.52
CA ILE A 131 8.13 10.68 -5.54
C ILE A 131 7.24 9.45 -5.45
N ALA A 132 6.23 9.45 -4.58
CA ALA A 132 5.30 8.33 -4.44
C ALA A 132 4.57 8.02 -5.77
N ALA A 133 4.10 9.05 -6.47
CA ALA A 133 3.39 8.90 -7.74
C ALA A 133 4.31 8.46 -8.90
N LEU A 134 5.54 8.98 -8.97
CA LEU A 134 6.46 8.70 -10.09
C LEU A 134 7.29 7.43 -9.89
N TYR A 135 7.44 6.95 -8.66
CA TYR A 135 8.19 5.76 -8.34
C TYR A 135 7.76 4.52 -9.15
N PRO A 136 6.48 4.09 -9.16
CA PRO A 136 6.07 2.92 -9.93
C PRO A 136 6.35 3.08 -11.42
N VAL A 137 6.14 4.28 -11.97
CA VAL A 137 6.39 4.60 -13.38
C VAL A 137 7.86 4.43 -13.72
N GLY A 138 8.76 5.06 -12.95
CA GLY A 138 10.20 4.95 -13.16
C GLY A 138 10.71 3.52 -13.00
N MET A 139 10.21 2.78 -12.00
CA MET A 139 10.58 1.38 -11.78
C MET A 139 10.12 0.47 -12.92
N LEU A 140 8.90 0.63 -13.43
CA LEU A 140 8.40 -0.15 -14.56
C LEU A 140 9.18 0.15 -15.84
N ILE A 141 9.50 1.42 -16.11
CA ILE A 141 10.36 1.79 -17.24
C ILE A 141 11.74 1.14 -17.11
N LEU A 142 12.35 1.18 -15.92
CA LEU A 142 13.64 0.52 -15.67
C LEU A 142 13.57 -0.99 -15.92
N GLN A 143 12.52 -1.67 -15.46
CA GLN A 143 12.33 -3.10 -15.71
C GLN A 143 12.21 -3.41 -17.21
N ALA A 144 11.45 -2.60 -17.96
CA ALA A 144 11.32 -2.75 -19.41
C ALA A 144 12.66 -2.54 -20.13
N LEU A 145 13.43 -1.52 -19.73
CA LEU A 145 14.75 -1.24 -20.28
C LEU A 145 15.74 -2.37 -19.98
N LEU A 146 15.72 -2.93 -18.78
CA LEU A 146 16.55 -4.08 -18.42
C LEU A 146 16.18 -5.33 -19.22
N ALA A 147 14.87 -5.59 -19.42
CA ALA A 147 14.42 -6.70 -20.24
C ALA A 147 14.87 -6.54 -21.71
N LEU A 148 14.76 -5.33 -22.26
CA LEU A 148 15.26 -5.01 -23.60
C LEU A 148 16.78 -5.14 -23.69
N ALA A 149 17.51 -4.66 -22.69
CA ALA A 149 18.96 -4.78 -22.64
C ALA A 149 19.40 -6.24 -22.64
N VAL A 150 18.73 -7.10 -21.85
CA VAL A 150 18.99 -8.55 -21.86
C VAL A 150 18.74 -9.12 -23.26
N THR A 151 17.61 -8.80 -23.90
CA THR A 151 17.32 -9.29 -25.26
C THR A 151 18.39 -8.85 -26.27
N VAL A 152 18.78 -7.58 -26.27
CA VAL A 152 19.80 -7.04 -27.19
C VAL A 152 21.17 -7.64 -26.93
N LEU A 153 21.57 -7.79 -25.66
CA LEU A 153 22.85 -8.37 -25.28
C LEU A 153 22.92 -9.86 -25.65
N THR A 154 21.85 -10.62 -25.47
CA THR A 154 21.78 -12.02 -25.92
C THR A 154 21.91 -12.11 -27.45
N TYR A 155 21.16 -11.28 -28.18
CA TYR A 155 21.25 -11.24 -29.65
C TYR A 155 22.65 -10.88 -30.14
N ARG A 156 23.27 -9.82 -29.58
CA ARG A 156 24.60 -9.37 -29.98
C ARG A 156 25.69 -10.36 -29.57
N GLY A 157 25.65 -10.86 -28.33
CA GLY A 157 26.66 -11.76 -27.80
C GLY A 157 26.72 -13.10 -28.54
N LEU A 158 25.57 -13.71 -28.79
CA LEU A 158 25.49 -14.95 -29.57
C LEU A 158 25.69 -14.71 -31.07
N GLY A 159 25.29 -13.53 -31.56
CA GLY A 159 25.49 -13.12 -32.95
C GLY A 159 26.95 -13.02 -33.39
N VAL A 160 27.91 -12.90 -32.47
CA VAL A 160 29.35 -12.97 -32.78
C VAL A 160 29.76 -14.37 -33.27
N MET A 161 29.02 -15.42 -32.88
CA MET A 161 29.35 -16.80 -33.24
C MET A 161 28.96 -17.14 -34.68
N THR A 162 27.90 -16.51 -35.22
CA THR A 162 27.40 -16.79 -36.56
C THR A 162 26.44 -15.69 -37.04
N ASP A 163 26.52 -15.39 -38.34
CA ASP A 163 25.59 -14.49 -39.05
C ASP A 163 24.44 -15.23 -39.75
N HIS A 164 24.32 -16.54 -39.56
CA HIS A 164 23.25 -17.31 -40.18
C HIS A 164 21.87 -16.83 -39.69
N TRP A 165 20.98 -16.48 -40.62
CA TRP A 165 19.69 -15.86 -40.31
C TRP A 165 18.84 -16.70 -39.35
N ALA A 166 18.85 -18.03 -39.48
CA ALA A 166 18.09 -18.91 -38.58
C ALA A 166 18.65 -18.91 -37.15
N ALA A 167 19.98 -18.81 -36.99
CA ALA A 167 20.61 -18.68 -35.69
C ALA A 167 20.31 -17.31 -35.07
N ARG A 168 20.35 -16.24 -35.86
CA ARG A 168 19.95 -14.88 -35.44
C ARG A 168 18.49 -14.83 -34.95
N LEU A 169 17.58 -15.54 -35.60
CA LEU A 169 16.19 -15.69 -35.13
C LEU A 169 16.12 -16.45 -33.80
N ALA A 170 16.84 -17.57 -33.67
CA ALA A 170 16.89 -18.34 -32.43
C ALA A 170 17.45 -17.52 -31.25
N PHE A 171 18.53 -16.77 -31.47
CA PHE A 171 19.11 -15.89 -30.44
C PHE A 171 18.17 -14.77 -30.02
N THR A 172 17.41 -14.21 -30.98
CA THR A 172 16.36 -13.23 -30.69
C THR A 172 15.27 -13.84 -29.81
N GLY A 173 14.77 -15.02 -30.17
CA GLY A 173 13.77 -15.75 -29.38
C GLY A 173 14.25 -16.06 -27.96
N MET A 174 15.51 -16.49 -27.81
CA MET A 174 16.12 -16.72 -26.51
C MET A 174 16.22 -15.42 -25.70
N GLY A 175 16.69 -14.34 -26.30
CA GLY A 175 16.79 -13.03 -25.65
C GLY A 175 15.44 -12.49 -25.19
N VAL A 176 14.39 -12.64 -26.00
CA VAL A 176 13.00 -12.29 -25.64
C VAL A 176 12.51 -13.15 -24.48
N GLY A 177 12.76 -14.47 -24.55
CA GLY A 177 12.41 -15.40 -23.46
C GLY A 177 13.06 -15.03 -22.13
N LEU A 178 14.35 -14.68 -22.14
CA LEU A 178 15.08 -14.20 -20.96
C LEU A 178 14.52 -12.87 -20.44
N GLY A 179 14.20 -11.92 -21.33
CA GLY A 179 13.56 -10.66 -20.97
C GLY A 179 12.20 -10.87 -20.29
N ILE A 180 11.36 -11.75 -20.83
CA ILE A 180 10.06 -12.11 -20.22
C ILE A 180 10.27 -12.78 -18.86
N ALA A 181 11.22 -13.69 -18.74
CA ALA A 181 11.54 -14.35 -17.48
C ALA A 181 11.99 -13.33 -16.42
N LEU A 182 12.79 -12.34 -16.81
CA LEU A 182 13.21 -11.25 -15.93
C LEU A 182 12.03 -10.41 -15.44
N LEU A 183 11.11 -10.01 -16.34
CA LEU A 183 9.91 -9.27 -15.95
C LEU A 183 9.01 -10.06 -15.00
N ARG A 184 8.84 -11.37 -15.25
CA ARG A 184 8.11 -12.27 -14.34
C ARG A 184 8.79 -12.38 -12.98
N TRP A 185 10.12 -12.40 -12.95
CA TRP A 185 10.87 -12.39 -11.69
C TRP A 185 10.66 -11.09 -10.91
N PHE A 186 10.70 -9.92 -11.57
CA PHE A 186 10.41 -8.65 -10.93
C PHE A 186 9.00 -8.62 -10.35
N LYS A 187 7.99 -9.06 -11.14
CA LYS A 187 6.61 -9.16 -10.66
C LYS A 187 6.49 -10.09 -9.44
N LYS A 188 7.18 -11.23 -9.44
CA LYS A 188 7.22 -12.13 -8.27
C LYS A 188 7.85 -11.49 -7.04
N LYS A 189 8.76 -10.53 -7.23
CA LYS A 189 9.44 -9.77 -6.16
C LYS A 189 8.73 -8.46 -5.81
N ASP A 190 7.55 -8.19 -6.36
CA ASP A 190 6.87 -6.92 -6.19
C ASP A 190 6.43 -6.63 -4.74
N GLY A 191 6.34 -7.64 -3.88
CA GLY A 191 6.17 -7.41 -2.43
C GLY A 191 7.33 -6.66 -1.75
N LYS A 192 8.44 -6.42 -2.47
CA LYS A 192 9.56 -5.57 -2.03
C LYS A 192 9.73 -4.31 -2.88
N PHE A 193 9.47 -4.41 -4.19
CA PHE A 193 9.61 -3.29 -5.12
C PHE A 193 8.38 -2.40 -5.17
N PHE A 194 7.19 -2.90 -4.86
CA PHE A 194 5.91 -2.18 -4.88
C PHE A 194 5.59 -1.46 -6.20
N ALA A 195 6.24 -1.81 -7.31
CA ALA A 195 6.07 -1.11 -8.58
C ALA A 195 4.74 -1.48 -9.24
N TYR A 196 4.39 -2.77 -9.24
CA TYR A 196 3.08 -3.20 -9.71
C TYR A 196 2.01 -2.79 -8.70
N TYR A 197 2.24 -3.00 -7.40
CA TYR A 197 1.30 -2.60 -6.35
C TYR A 197 0.89 -1.12 -6.45
N LEU A 198 1.86 -0.19 -6.45
CA LEU A 198 1.61 1.26 -6.46
C LEU A 198 1.06 1.77 -7.80
N MET A 199 1.19 1.01 -8.89
CA MET A 199 0.62 1.41 -10.17
C MET A 199 -0.91 1.22 -10.21
N HIS A 200 -1.45 0.34 -9.37
CA HIS A 200 -2.87 -0.01 -9.33
C HIS A 200 -3.60 0.50 -8.08
N ASP A 201 -2.90 1.27 -7.24
CA ASP A 201 -3.45 1.96 -6.06
C ASP A 201 -4.12 3.27 -6.51
#